data_AF-A0A3D2G884-F1
#
_entry.id   AF-A0A3D2G884-F1
#
_cell.length_a   1.000
_cell.length_b   1.000
_cell.length_c   1.000
_cell.angle_alpha   90.00
_cell.angle_beta   90.00
_cell.angle_gamma   90.00
#
_symmetry.space_group_name_H-M   'P 1'
#
loop_
_entity.id
_entity.type
_entity.pdbx_description
1 polymer ?
#
loop_
_entity_poly.entity_id
_entity_poly.type
_entity_poly.pdbx_seq_one_letter_code
_entity_poly.pdbx_strand_id
1 'polypeptide(L)'
;MTKEHIYIAIDLKSFYASVECKERGMDPLTTNLVVADPSRTEKTICLAVSPSLKAYGIPGRARLFEVVQRVREVNAERRQHAPGRTLHGFSSDATEIANSPDLGVGYVTAPPRMALYMEYSTRIYNVYLKYVAPEDIHVYSIDEVFIDATPYLETYKLTPQAFASRMIQDVYAATGITAAAGIGTNLYLCKIAMDIEAKHASPDEYGVRVAQLDEMSYRKLLWGHKPITDFWRVGRGYAKKLEQIGLYTMGDIARCSLGKANEYYNEDLLYKIFGINAELLIDHAWGWEPCTIADIKAYKPETNSIGSGQVLHCAYDYDKTRLVVREMTDILVLDLVDKGLVTDQVVLTVGYDIDNLTNPDIRRKYKGEVTTDRYGRQVPKHAHGTANLSRPTSSTRLITEAVMELYDRIVNPNLLIRRLNLTANHVVSEQSAQQKETYEQLTLFTDYEAREQQRRAEETELEKEKKMQQAVLDIKKKFGKNAILKGMNFEEGATTIQRNSQIGGHRA
;
A
#
# COMPACT_ATOMS: atom_id res chain seq x y z
N MET A 1 -24.51 -11.12 30.14
CA MET A 1 -23.09 -10.79 30.03
C MET A 1 -22.78 -10.76 28.54
N THR A 2 -22.52 -9.58 27.98
CA THR A 2 -21.99 -9.45 26.62
C THR A 2 -20.69 -10.26 26.55
N LYS A 3 -20.59 -11.20 25.61
CA LYS A 3 -19.39 -12.03 25.43
C LYS A 3 -18.26 -11.07 25.03
N GLU A 4 -17.17 -11.04 25.79
CA GLU A 4 -16.01 -10.21 25.44
C GLU A 4 -15.45 -10.68 24.10
N HIS A 5 -15.26 -9.76 23.16
CA HIS A 5 -14.64 -10.07 21.87
C HIS A 5 -13.15 -10.37 22.06
N ILE A 6 -12.64 -11.33 21.30
CA ILE A 6 -11.22 -11.66 21.23
C ILE A 6 -10.81 -11.68 19.76
N TYR A 7 -9.99 -10.71 19.39
CA TYR A 7 -9.41 -10.59 18.06
C TYR A 7 -7.95 -11.06 18.05
N ILE A 8 -7.54 -11.64 16.94
CA ILE A 8 -6.16 -12.03 16.66
C ILE A 8 -5.69 -11.31 15.40
N ALA A 9 -4.60 -10.57 15.49
CA ALA A 9 -3.84 -10.07 14.34
C ALA A 9 -2.65 -11.01 14.09
N ILE A 10 -2.41 -11.40 12.83
CA ILE A 10 -1.26 -12.24 12.45
C ILE A 10 -0.50 -11.54 11.32
N ASP A 11 0.81 -11.34 11.49
CA ASP A 11 1.72 -10.72 10.51
C ASP A 11 2.90 -11.66 10.20
N LEU A 12 3.09 -11.98 8.92
CA LEU A 12 4.14 -12.86 8.45
C LEU A 12 5.52 -12.19 8.53
N LYS A 13 6.46 -12.87 9.17
CA LYS A 13 7.77 -12.30 9.49
C LYS A 13 8.57 -12.02 8.22
N SER A 14 8.74 -10.74 7.87
CA SER A 14 9.52 -10.29 6.71
C SER A 14 9.12 -11.01 5.41
N PHE A 15 7.81 -11.08 5.16
CA PHE A 15 7.17 -11.98 4.21
C PHE A 15 7.93 -12.21 2.90
N TYR A 16 8.18 -11.16 2.10
CA TYR A 16 8.85 -11.36 0.80
C TYR A 16 10.26 -11.93 0.93
N ALA A 17 11.04 -11.48 1.92
CA ALA A 17 12.38 -12.03 2.14
C ALA A 17 12.31 -13.50 2.57
N SER A 18 11.32 -13.86 3.39
CA SER A 18 11.09 -15.24 3.82
C SER A 18 10.69 -16.16 2.68
N VAL A 19 9.81 -15.70 1.77
CA VAL A 19 9.49 -16.42 0.53
C VAL A 19 10.75 -16.60 -0.33
N GLU A 20 11.54 -15.55 -0.53
CA GLU A 20 12.76 -15.63 -1.34
C GLU A 20 13.81 -16.58 -0.74
N CYS A 21 13.94 -16.65 0.59
CA CYS A 21 14.80 -17.62 1.27
C CYS A 21 14.31 -19.05 1.04
N LYS A 22 13.01 -19.33 1.26
CA LYS A 22 12.46 -20.69 1.10
C LYS A 22 12.57 -21.21 -0.33
N GLU A 23 12.30 -20.37 -1.31
CA GLU A 23 12.44 -20.70 -2.73
C GLU A 23 13.90 -20.95 -3.16
N ARG A 24 14.87 -20.57 -2.34
CA ARG A 24 16.31 -20.82 -2.56
C ARG A 24 16.88 -21.93 -1.67
N GLY A 25 16.03 -22.64 -0.92
CA GLY A 25 16.49 -23.66 0.03
C GLY A 25 17.27 -23.08 1.21
N MET A 26 17.08 -21.79 1.52
CA MET A 26 17.74 -21.07 2.62
C MET A 26 16.79 -20.91 3.81
N ASP A 27 17.32 -20.79 5.02
CA ASP A 27 16.52 -20.52 6.22
C ASP A 27 16.16 -19.03 6.32
N PRO A 28 14.85 -18.66 6.33
CA PRO A 28 14.42 -17.28 6.48
C PRO A 28 14.90 -16.56 7.74
N LEU A 29 15.19 -17.28 8.81
CA LEU A 29 15.54 -16.69 10.11
C LEU A 29 17.03 -16.39 10.24
N THR A 30 17.89 -17.17 9.59
CA THR A 30 19.36 -17.00 9.66
C THR A 30 19.94 -16.29 8.44
N THR A 31 19.30 -16.40 7.27
CA THR A 31 19.87 -15.89 6.02
C THR A 31 19.70 -14.38 5.89
N ASN A 32 20.82 -13.67 5.73
CA ASN A 32 20.88 -12.26 5.37
C ASN A 32 20.44 -12.09 3.91
N LEU A 33 19.22 -11.62 3.69
CA LEU A 33 18.65 -11.43 2.35
C LEU A 33 17.92 -10.10 2.27
N VAL A 34 18.05 -9.44 1.11
CA VAL A 34 17.30 -8.24 0.76
C VAL A 34 16.53 -8.46 -0.55
N VAL A 35 15.26 -8.06 -0.56
CA VAL A 35 14.43 -8.08 -1.77
C VAL A 35 14.52 -6.73 -2.44
N ALA A 36 15.31 -6.65 -3.50
CA ALA A 36 15.54 -5.43 -4.28
C ALA A 36 15.85 -5.81 -5.73
N ASP A 37 15.57 -4.91 -6.66
CA ASP A 37 15.90 -5.09 -8.08
C ASP A 37 17.32 -4.55 -8.35
N PRO A 38 18.35 -5.43 -8.48
CA PRO A 38 19.73 -5.00 -8.66
C PRO A 38 20.00 -4.43 -10.07
N SER A 39 19.09 -4.61 -11.02
CA SER A 39 19.20 -3.99 -12.34
C SER A 39 18.95 -2.48 -12.31
N ARG A 40 18.36 -1.99 -11.21
CA ARG A 40 18.16 -0.56 -10.94
C ARG A 40 19.34 -0.01 -10.15
N THR A 41 19.40 1.32 -10.07
CA THR A 41 20.37 2.01 -9.20
C THR A 41 20.22 1.57 -7.74
N GLU A 42 21.28 1.68 -6.93
CA GLU A 42 21.24 1.42 -5.48
C GLU A 42 20.27 2.35 -4.69
N LYS A 43 19.75 3.41 -5.34
CA LYS A 43 18.64 4.21 -4.82
C LYS A 43 17.30 3.47 -4.86
N THR A 44 17.25 2.25 -5.41
CA THR A 44 16.05 1.41 -5.41
C THR A 44 15.59 1.10 -3.99
N ILE A 45 14.29 0.94 -3.81
CA ILE A 45 13.72 0.57 -2.53
C ILE A 45 13.87 -0.94 -2.34
N CYS A 46 14.26 -1.34 -1.14
CA CYS A 46 14.19 -2.73 -0.71
C CYS A 46 12.74 -3.00 -0.26
N LEU A 47 12.07 -3.96 -0.89
CA LEU A 47 10.71 -4.32 -0.53
C LEU A 47 10.64 -5.09 0.78
N ALA A 48 11.67 -5.88 1.06
CA ALA A 48 11.83 -6.57 2.33
C ALA A 48 13.30 -6.77 2.65
N VAL A 49 13.58 -6.88 3.94
CA VAL A 49 14.88 -7.20 4.53
C VAL A 49 14.65 -8.36 5.49
N SER A 50 15.48 -9.40 5.41
CA SER A 50 15.33 -10.58 6.26
C SER A 50 15.53 -10.24 7.75
N PRO A 51 14.97 -11.06 8.67
CA PRO A 51 15.12 -10.84 10.11
C PRO A 51 16.58 -10.74 10.58
N SER A 52 17.47 -11.61 10.10
CA SER A 52 18.88 -11.59 10.47
C SER A 52 19.59 -10.33 9.99
N LEU A 53 19.26 -9.84 8.80
CA LEU A 53 19.86 -8.61 8.27
C LEU A 53 19.32 -7.36 8.99
N LYS A 54 18.05 -7.36 9.43
CA LYS A 54 17.48 -6.32 10.29
C LYS A 54 18.17 -6.22 11.65
N ALA A 55 18.73 -7.33 12.17
CA ALA A 55 19.44 -7.33 13.45
C ALA A 55 20.67 -6.41 13.47
N TYR A 56 21.21 -6.05 12.31
CA TYR A 56 22.28 -5.05 12.16
C TYR A 56 21.78 -3.58 12.19
N GLY A 57 20.50 -3.34 12.44
CA GLY A 57 19.90 -2.00 12.48
C GLY A 57 19.40 -1.49 11.12
N ILE A 58 19.27 -2.38 10.13
CA ILE A 58 18.74 -2.03 8.80
C ILE A 58 17.21 -1.97 8.88
N PRO A 59 16.57 -0.85 8.47
CA PRO A 59 15.12 -0.73 8.52
C PRO A 59 14.45 -1.64 7.48
N GLY A 60 13.23 -2.10 7.76
CA GLY A 60 12.49 -3.01 6.86
C GLY A 60 12.15 -2.42 5.48
N ARG A 61 12.19 -1.09 5.32
CA ARG A 61 12.00 -0.36 4.06
C ARG A 61 13.19 0.56 3.76
N ALA A 62 14.39 0.00 3.78
CA ALA A 62 15.62 0.70 3.41
C ALA A 62 15.71 0.94 1.88
N ARG A 63 16.61 1.82 1.47
CA ARG A 63 17.18 1.85 0.13
C ARG A 63 18.37 0.90 0.06
N LEU A 64 18.66 0.35 -1.12
CA LEU A 64 19.75 -0.62 -1.26
C LEU A 64 21.12 -0.05 -0.84
N PHE A 65 21.39 1.22 -1.13
CA PHE A 65 22.62 1.87 -0.68
C PHE A 65 22.75 1.93 0.85
N GLU A 66 21.64 2.05 1.60
CA GLU A 66 21.66 2.05 3.07
C GLU A 66 22.05 0.67 3.60
N VAL A 67 21.61 -0.40 2.94
CA VAL A 67 22.01 -1.79 3.23
C VAL A 67 23.51 -1.97 2.97
N VAL A 68 23.99 -1.57 1.79
CA VAL A 68 25.40 -1.64 1.40
C VAL A 68 26.28 -0.91 2.40
N GLN A 69 25.90 0.33 2.75
CA GLN A 69 26.63 1.15 3.70
C GLN A 69 26.67 0.48 5.08
N ARG A 70 25.51 0.04 5.60
CA ARG A 70 25.45 -0.54 6.94
C ARG A 70 26.24 -1.83 7.05
N VAL A 71 26.19 -2.70 6.04
CA VAL A 71 26.99 -3.94 5.99
C VAL A 71 28.48 -3.62 5.93
N ARG A 72 28.89 -2.57 5.21
CA ARG A 72 30.29 -2.12 5.18
C ARG A 72 30.77 -1.64 6.55
N GLU A 73 29.95 -0.88 7.28
CA GLU A 73 30.25 -0.43 8.64
C GLU A 73 30.43 -1.62 9.60
N VAL A 74 29.47 -2.56 9.60
CA VAL A 74 29.54 -3.78 10.42
C VAL A 74 30.80 -4.59 10.10
N ASN A 75 31.16 -4.73 8.82
CA ASN A 75 32.37 -5.43 8.43
C ASN A 75 33.65 -4.69 8.82
N ALA A 76 33.64 -3.36 8.86
CA ALA A 76 34.77 -2.59 9.37
C ALA A 76 34.96 -2.83 10.88
N GLU A 77 33.88 -2.85 11.65
CA GLU A 77 33.90 -3.18 13.08
C GLU A 77 34.37 -4.62 13.32
N ARG A 78 33.81 -5.59 12.59
CA ARG A 78 34.23 -7.00 12.71
C ARG A 78 35.71 -7.19 12.38
N ARG A 79 36.22 -6.52 11.33
CA ARG A 79 37.64 -6.58 10.97
C ARG A 79 38.56 -6.11 12.10
N GLN A 80 38.14 -5.16 12.94
CA GLN A 80 38.96 -4.72 14.08
C GLN A 80 39.10 -5.81 15.16
N HIS A 81 38.10 -6.68 15.28
CA HIS A 81 38.01 -7.75 16.28
C HIS A 81 38.44 -9.12 15.74
N ALA A 82 38.59 -9.26 14.42
CA ALA A 82 39.00 -10.51 13.79
C ALA A 82 40.47 -10.87 14.09
N PRO A 83 40.81 -12.17 14.20
CA PRO A 83 42.20 -12.62 14.28
C PRO A 83 43.04 -12.03 13.14
N GLY A 84 44.19 -11.44 13.48
CA GLY A 84 45.04 -10.78 12.47
C GLY A 84 44.41 -9.57 11.77
N ARG A 85 43.31 -9.02 12.31
CA ARG A 85 42.53 -7.91 11.75
C ARG A 85 42.12 -8.09 10.29
N THR A 86 41.88 -9.33 9.89
CA THR A 86 41.59 -9.70 8.50
C THR A 86 40.32 -10.55 8.46
N LEU A 87 39.48 -10.30 7.45
CA LEU A 87 38.32 -11.15 7.17
C LEU A 87 38.68 -12.09 6.02
N HIS A 88 38.52 -13.40 6.21
CA HIS A 88 38.91 -14.42 5.22
C HIS A 88 37.78 -14.77 4.23
N GLY A 89 36.59 -14.23 4.43
CA GLY A 89 35.45 -14.44 3.55
C GLY A 89 34.21 -13.68 4.01
N PHE A 90 33.10 -13.94 3.34
CA PHE A 90 31.78 -13.43 3.70
C PHE A 90 30.79 -14.59 3.68
N SER A 91 29.89 -14.63 4.66
CA SER A 91 28.75 -15.55 4.64
C SER A 91 27.45 -14.75 4.65
N SER A 92 26.40 -15.30 4.06
CA SER A 92 25.04 -14.77 4.23
C SER A 92 24.30 -15.44 5.39
N ASP A 93 24.84 -16.48 6.04
CA ASP A 93 24.19 -17.12 7.18
C ASP A 93 24.64 -16.51 8.50
N ALA A 94 23.68 -16.01 9.29
CA ALA A 94 23.97 -15.37 10.57
C ALA A 94 24.62 -16.31 11.60
N THR A 95 24.34 -17.61 11.55
CA THR A 95 24.91 -18.62 12.45
C THR A 95 26.38 -18.85 12.12
N GLU A 96 26.72 -18.97 10.84
CA GLU A 96 28.12 -19.09 10.40
C GLU A 96 28.95 -17.86 10.78
N ILE A 97 28.39 -16.66 10.58
CA ILE A 97 29.00 -15.38 10.96
C ILE A 97 29.19 -15.29 12.48
N ALA A 98 28.22 -15.74 13.28
CA ALA A 98 28.30 -15.71 14.73
C ALA A 98 29.38 -16.68 15.25
N ASN A 99 29.53 -17.83 14.61
CA ASN A 99 30.50 -18.86 15.01
C ASN A 99 31.94 -18.59 14.52
N SER A 100 32.13 -17.68 13.55
CA SER A 100 33.44 -17.43 12.92
C SER A 100 33.81 -15.93 13.00
N PRO A 101 34.73 -15.53 13.89
CA PRO A 101 35.09 -14.11 14.08
C PRO A 101 35.81 -13.48 12.88
N ASP A 102 36.38 -14.31 11.99
CA ASP A 102 37.08 -13.93 10.76
C ASP A 102 36.17 -13.91 9.51
N LEU A 103 34.89 -14.28 9.63
CA LEU A 103 33.91 -14.10 8.56
C LEU A 103 33.26 -12.72 8.61
N GLY A 104 33.19 -12.09 7.44
CA GLY A 104 32.39 -10.89 7.22
C GLY A 104 30.91 -11.20 7.00
N VAL A 105 30.08 -10.21 7.26
CA VAL A 105 28.66 -10.18 6.89
C VAL A 105 28.54 -9.99 5.39
N GLY A 106 28.03 -11.00 4.70
CA GLY A 106 27.49 -10.92 3.35
C GLY A 106 25.96 -10.96 3.37
N TYR A 107 25.35 -10.70 2.21
CA TYR A 107 23.91 -10.82 2.02
C TYR A 107 23.56 -11.21 0.58
N VAL A 108 22.40 -11.85 0.43
CA VAL A 108 21.83 -12.21 -0.88
C VAL A 108 20.88 -11.11 -1.34
N THR A 109 20.96 -10.70 -2.60
CA THR A 109 19.97 -9.80 -3.22
C THR A 109 19.03 -10.62 -4.10
N ALA A 110 17.73 -10.55 -3.83
CA ALA A 110 16.70 -11.24 -4.58
C ALA A 110 15.78 -10.25 -5.32
N PRO A 111 15.57 -10.41 -6.64
CA PRO A 111 14.61 -9.57 -7.36
C PRO A 111 13.18 -9.88 -6.88
N PRO A 112 12.30 -8.87 -6.80
CA PRO A 112 10.92 -9.08 -6.39
C PRO A 112 10.13 -9.93 -7.40
N ARG A 113 9.35 -10.89 -6.89
CA ARG A 113 8.48 -11.82 -7.65
C ARG A 113 7.05 -11.73 -7.11
N MET A 114 6.33 -10.68 -7.48
CA MET A 114 5.07 -10.32 -6.83
C MET A 114 3.96 -11.37 -7.00
N ALA A 115 3.86 -12.03 -8.17
CA ALA A 115 2.90 -13.11 -8.39
C ALA A 115 3.16 -14.28 -7.42
N LEU A 116 4.42 -14.63 -7.23
CA LEU A 116 4.81 -15.68 -6.28
C LEU A 116 4.43 -15.31 -4.84
N TYR A 117 4.60 -14.05 -4.44
CA TYR A 117 4.17 -13.59 -3.12
C TYR A 117 2.65 -13.68 -2.95
N MET A 118 1.87 -13.37 -3.99
CA MET A 118 0.42 -13.55 -3.97
C MET A 118 0.02 -15.04 -3.88
N GLU A 119 0.74 -15.93 -4.55
CA GLU A 119 0.52 -17.38 -4.42
C GLU A 119 0.77 -17.87 -2.99
N TYR A 120 1.88 -17.47 -2.37
CA TYR A 120 2.17 -17.80 -0.97
C TYR A 120 1.10 -17.23 -0.03
N SER A 121 0.71 -15.96 -0.19
CA SER A 121 -0.36 -15.33 0.58
C SER A 121 -1.67 -16.11 0.46
N THR A 122 -2.04 -16.54 -0.75
CA THR A 122 -3.22 -17.37 -0.99
C THR A 122 -3.12 -18.73 -0.29
N ARG A 123 -1.96 -19.40 -0.35
CA ARG A 123 -1.73 -20.68 0.35
C ARG A 123 -1.88 -20.53 1.86
N ILE A 124 -1.37 -19.44 2.43
CA ILE A 124 -1.44 -19.12 3.86
C ILE A 124 -2.89 -18.81 4.26
N TYR A 125 -3.60 -18.00 3.48
CA TYR A 125 -5.01 -17.70 3.72
C TYR A 125 -5.86 -18.99 3.73
N ASN A 126 -5.58 -19.92 2.80
CA ASN A 126 -6.25 -21.22 2.78
C ASN A 126 -5.97 -22.07 4.03
N VAL A 127 -4.87 -21.85 4.76
CA VAL A 127 -4.65 -22.47 6.06
C VAL A 127 -5.61 -21.88 7.08
N TYR A 128 -5.75 -20.55 7.15
CA TYR A 128 -6.69 -19.90 8.07
C TYR A 128 -8.14 -20.33 7.84
N LEU A 129 -8.55 -20.51 6.57
CA LEU A 129 -9.89 -20.98 6.21
C LEU A 129 -10.22 -22.40 6.71
N LYS A 130 -9.22 -23.20 7.13
CA LYS A 130 -9.46 -24.49 7.78
C LYS A 130 -9.99 -24.32 9.21
N TYR A 131 -9.76 -23.16 9.80
CA TYR A 131 -10.01 -22.88 11.21
C TYR A 131 -11.19 -21.92 11.42
N VAL A 132 -11.26 -20.89 10.57
CA VAL A 132 -12.12 -19.70 10.75
C VAL A 132 -12.87 -19.43 9.45
N ALA A 133 -14.15 -19.07 9.56
CA ALA A 133 -14.97 -18.73 8.41
C ALA A 133 -14.56 -17.37 7.80
N PRO A 134 -14.63 -17.20 6.46
CA PRO A 134 -14.16 -15.99 5.77
C PRO A 134 -14.87 -14.68 6.17
N GLU A 135 -16.07 -14.75 6.74
CA GLU A 135 -16.80 -13.64 7.36
C GLU A 135 -16.08 -13.07 8.59
N ASP A 136 -15.36 -13.92 9.34
CA ASP A 136 -14.64 -13.57 10.57
C ASP A 136 -13.16 -13.28 10.33
N ILE A 137 -12.72 -13.24 9.06
CA ILE A 137 -11.36 -12.87 8.67
C ILE A 137 -11.39 -11.58 7.85
N HIS A 138 -10.57 -10.60 8.24
CA HIS A 138 -10.28 -9.42 7.44
C HIS A 138 -8.83 -9.43 6.97
N VAL A 139 -8.63 -9.53 5.65
CA VAL A 139 -7.31 -9.42 5.02
C VAL A 139 -6.90 -7.95 5.02
N TYR A 140 -5.92 -7.60 5.86
CA TYR A 140 -5.44 -6.22 6.00
C TYR A 140 -4.38 -5.89 4.94
N SER A 141 -3.48 -6.84 4.66
CA SER A 141 -2.46 -6.75 3.61
C SER A 141 -2.17 -8.14 3.05
N ILE A 142 -1.18 -8.24 2.14
CA ILE A 142 -0.73 -9.53 1.58
C ILE A 142 -0.15 -10.48 2.64
N ASP A 143 0.32 -9.93 3.75
CA ASP A 143 1.01 -10.64 4.83
C ASP A 143 0.36 -10.47 6.20
N GLU A 144 -0.78 -9.78 6.28
CA GLU A 144 -1.43 -9.45 7.55
C GLU A 144 -2.94 -9.70 7.51
N VAL A 145 -3.44 -10.38 8.54
CA VAL A 145 -4.88 -10.66 8.72
C VAL A 145 -5.35 -10.34 10.13
N PHE A 146 -6.60 -9.91 10.24
CA PHE A 146 -7.36 -9.86 11.49
C PHE A 146 -8.39 -10.99 11.51
N ILE A 147 -8.57 -11.60 12.67
CA ILE A 147 -9.46 -12.73 12.91
C ILE A 147 -10.31 -12.42 14.14
N ASP A 148 -11.63 -12.53 14.03
CA ASP A 148 -12.50 -12.63 15.21
C ASP A 148 -12.46 -14.08 15.70
N ALA A 149 -11.71 -14.33 16.76
CA ALA A 149 -11.52 -15.67 17.31
C ALA A 149 -12.64 -16.05 18.28
N THR A 150 -13.46 -15.09 18.73
CA THR A 150 -14.43 -15.24 19.82
C THR A 150 -15.29 -16.50 19.75
N PRO A 151 -15.94 -16.85 18.61
CA PRO A 151 -16.80 -18.04 18.54
C PRO A 151 -16.00 -19.35 18.41
N TYR A 152 -14.73 -19.27 18.01
CA TYR A 152 -13.88 -20.44 17.72
C TYR A 152 -13.17 -20.98 18.96
N LEU A 153 -12.83 -20.13 19.93
CA LEU A 153 -12.09 -20.53 21.14
C LEU A 153 -12.79 -21.63 21.94
N GLU A 154 -14.11 -21.50 22.11
CA GLU A 154 -14.94 -22.48 22.81
C GLU A 154 -15.06 -23.79 22.02
N THR A 155 -15.19 -23.69 20.69
CA THR A 155 -15.27 -24.84 19.78
C THR A 155 -14.00 -25.68 19.81
N TYR A 156 -12.83 -25.03 19.75
CA TYR A 156 -11.54 -25.73 19.79
C TYR A 156 -11.05 -26.04 21.21
N LYS A 157 -11.68 -25.48 22.25
CA LYS A 157 -11.25 -25.57 23.65
C LYS A 157 -9.78 -25.14 23.84
N LEU A 158 -9.38 -24.09 23.14
CA LEU A 158 -8.03 -23.54 23.18
C LEU A 158 -8.05 -22.14 23.79
N THR A 159 -6.96 -21.78 24.45
CA THR A 159 -6.72 -20.37 24.79
C THR A 159 -6.47 -19.57 23.50
N PRO A 160 -6.69 -18.25 23.50
CA PRO A 160 -6.36 -17.39 22.37
C PRO A 160 -4.93 -17.60 21.85
N GLN A 161 -3.97 -17.70 22.77
CA GLN A 161 -2.56 -17.95 22.47
C GLN A 161 -2.36 -19.30 21.78
N ALA A 162 -2.92 -20.37 22.34
CA ALA A 162 -2.79 -21.71 21.76
C ALA A 162 -3.46 -21.80 20.38
N PHE A 163 -4.58 -21.10 20.18
CA PHE A 163 -5.25 -21.03 18.90
C PHE A 163 -4.42 -20.28 17.84
N ALA A 164 -3.86 -19.12 18.19
CA ALA A 164 -2.94 -18.38 17.33
C ALA A 164 -1.69 -19.20 16.97
N SER A 165 -1.00 -19.77 17.96
CA SER A 165 0.19 -20.60 17.75
C SER A 165 -0.12 -21.81 16.86
N ARG A 166 -1.27 -22.46 17.04
CA ARG A 166 -1.68 -23.60 16.18
C ARG A 166 -1.85 -23.17 14.72
N MET A 167 -2.54 -22.06 14.44
CA MET A 167 -2.68 -21.56 13.07
C MET A 167 -1.32 -21.22 12.45
N ILE A 168 -0.42 -20.61 13.22
CA ILE A 168 0.92 -20.24 12.74
C ILE A 168 1.80 -21.47 12.51
N GLN A 169 1.69 -22.50 13.35
CA GLN A 169 2.39 -23.77 13.15
C GLN A 169 1.96 -24.45 11.85
N ASP A 170 0.66 -24.48 11.55
CA ASP A 170 0.17 -25.03 10.29
C ASP A 170 0.62 -24.21 9.08
N VAL A 171 0.67 -22.88 9.21
CA VAL A 171 1.26 -22.00 8.19
C VAL A 171 2.74 -22.32 7.98
N TYR A 172 3.50 -22.50 9.06
CA TYR A 172 4.91 -22.87 8.99
C TYR A 172 5.11 -24.26 8.40
N ALA A 173 4.28 -25.25 8.74
CA ALA A 173 4.34 -26.58 8.15
C ALA A 173 4.02 -26.56 6.65
N ALA A 174 3.07 -25.73 6.22
CA ALA A 174 2.65 -25.63 4.83
C ALA A 174 3.61 -24.82 3.94
N THR A 175 4.29 -23.81 4.50
CA THR A 175 5.03 -22.82 3.70
C THR A 175 6.46 -22.58 4.16
N GLY A 176 6.81 -23.03 5.37
CA GLY A 176 8.08 -22.74 6.03
C GLY A 176 8.23 -21.29 6.49
N ILE A 177 7.15 -20.49 6.46
CA ILE A 177 7.14 -19.09 6.88
C ILE A 177 6.50 -18.99 8.26
N THR A 178 7.16 -18.26 9.16
CA THR A 178 6.67 -17.99 10.51
C THR A 178 6.03 -16.60 10.60
N ALA A 179 5.29 -16.35 11.68
CA ALA A 179 4.54 -15.13 11.92
C ALA A 179 4.67 -14.67 13.37
N ALA A 180 4.27 -13.42 13.63
CA ALA A 180 3.93 -12.94 14.95
C ALA A 180 2.42 -12.81 15.07
N ALA A 181 1.89 -12.93 16.29
CA ALA A 181 0.48 -12.68 16.56
C ALA A 181 0.30 -11.68 17.72
N GLY A 182 -0.73 -10.87 17.60
CA GLY A 182 -1.24 -10.04 18.68
C GLY A 182 -2.68 -10.42 18.98
N ILE A 183 -3.03 -10.41 20.25
CA ILE A 183 -4.35 -10.77 20.75
C ILE A 183 -4.90 -9.58 21.50
N GLY A 184 -6.16 -9.25 21.31
CA GLY A 184 -6.78 -8.18 22.09
C GLY A 184 -8.29 -8.18 22.08
N THR A 185 -8.85 -7.36 22.97
CA THR A 185 -10.31 -7.23 23.15
C THR A 185 -10.99 -6.47 22.02
N ASN A 186 -10.21 -5.77 21.20
CA ASN A 186 -10.65 -5.06 19.99
C ASN A 186 -9.55 -5.07 18.91
N LEU A 187 -9.89 -4.61 17.69
CA LEU A 187 -8.99 -4.60 16.54
C LEU A 187 -7.74 -3.74 16.75
N TYR A 188 -7.87 -2.61 17.47
CA TYR A 188 -6.73 -1.77 17.79
C TYR A 188 -5.75 -2.49 18.72
N LEU A 189 -6.24 -3.06 19.82
CA LEU A 189 -5.39 -3.70 20.81
C LEU A 189 -4.69 -4.95 20.29
N CYS A 190 -5.35 -5.78 19.47
CA CYS A 190 -4.67 -6.93 18.87
C CYS A 190 -3.58 -6.49 17.88
N LYS A 191 -3.80 -5.41 17.12
CA LYS A 191 -2.78 -4.81 16.25
C LYS A 191 -1.59 -4.26 17.04
N ILE A 192 -1.85 -3.51 18.12
CA ILE A 192 -0.79 -2.95 18.97
C ILE A 192 -0.02 -4.04 19.71
N ALA A 193 -0.71 -5.08 20.20
CA ALA A 193 -0.06 -6.22 20.82
C ALA A 193 0.94 -6.88 19.84
N MET A 194 0.54 -7.02 18.58
CA MET A 194 1.41 -7.57 17.55
C MET A 194 2.57 -6.63 17.18
N ASP A 195 2.28 -5.35 16.93
CA ASP A 195 3.25 -4.39 16.41
C ASP A 195 4.27 -3.94 17.44
N ILE A 196 3.93 -3.91 18.73
CA ILE A 196 4.80 -3.41 19.80
C ILE A 196 5.26 -4.56 20.68
N GLU A 197 4.33 -5.21 21.39
CA GLU A 197 4.67 -6.16 22.45
C GLU A 197 5.24 -7.49 21.92
N ALA A 198 4.68 -8.05 20.84
CA ALA A 198 5.12 -9.33 20.29
C ALA A 198 6.57 -9.27 19.76
N LYS A 199 7.10 -8.08 19.45
CA LYS A 199 8.51 -7.91 19.10
C LYS A 199 9.45 -8.17 20.29
N HIS A 200 8.97 -7.98 21.51
CA HIS A 200 9.72 -8.19 22.75
C HIS A 200 9.40 -9.52 23.43
N ALA A 201 8.30 -10.18 23.04
CA ALA A 201 7.94 -11.49 23.56
C ALA A 201 9.01 -12.55 23.23
N SER A 202 9.28 -13.41 24.22
CA SER A 202 10.03 -14.64 23.99
C SER A 202 9.26 -15.52 23.00
N PRO A 203 9.92 -16.05 21.96
CA PRO A 203 9.27 -17.01 21.09
C PRO A 203 8.86 -18.26 21.88
N ASP A 204 7.74 -18.87 21.48
CA ASP A 204 7.36 -20.20 21.95
C ASP A 204 8.31 -21.29 21.40
N GLU A 205 8.04 -22.54 21.76
CA GLU A 205 8.86 -23.70 21.34
C GLU A 205 8.97 -23.87 19.80
N TYR A 206 8.11 -23.19 19.03
CA TYR A 206 8.09 -23.19 17.57
C TYR A 206 8.56 -21.87 16.95
N GLY A 207 9.09 -20.95 17.75
CA GLY A 207 9.60 -19.66 17.27
C GLY A 207 8.55 -18.55 17.13
N VAL A 208 7.30 -18.81 17.51
CA VAL A 208 6.17 -17.87 17.34
C VAL A 208 6.16 -16.87 18.48
N ARG A 209 5.98 -15.60 18.16
CA ARG A 209 5.87 -14.55 19.17
C ARG A 209 4.43 -14.09 19.27
N VAL A 210 3.85 -14.23 20.45
CA VAL A 210 2.47 -13.87 20.75
C VAL A 210 2.45 -12.89 21.91
N ALA A 211 1.69 -11.82 21.78
CA ALA A 211 1.39 -10.90 22.87
C ALA A 211 -0.12 -10.67 22.99
N GLN A 212 -0.58 -10.29 24.17
CA GLN A 212 -1.98 -9.99 24.43
C GLN A 212 -2.11 -8.64 25.14
N LEU A 213 -3.10 -7.85 24.72
CA LEU A 213 -3.49 -6.60 25.39
C LEU A 213 -5.00 -6.53 25.56
N ASP A 214 -5.42 -6.07 26.72
CA ASP A 214 -6.73 -5.50 27.01
C ASP A 214 -6.57 -3.99 27.31
N GLU A 215 -7.67 -3.27 27.53
CA GLU A 215 -7.65 -1.83 27.74
C GLU A 215 -6.78 -1.46 28.95
N MET A 216 -6.78 -2.28 30.00
CA MET A 216 -6.05 -1.96 31.22
C MET A 216 -4.55 -2.23 31.14
N SER A 217 -4.17 -3.39 30.60
CA SER A 217 -2.79 -3.76 30.32
C SER A 217 -2.17 -2.82 29.30
N TYR A 218 -2.91 -2.41 28.26
CA TYR A 218 -2.48 -1.38 27.31
C TYR A 218 -2.10 -0.07 28.01
N ARG A 219 -3.00 0.48 28.85
CA ARG A 219 -2.73 1.72 29.58
C ARG A 219 -1.53 1.60 30.52
N LYS A 220 -1.40 0.45 31.20
CA LYS A 220 -0.31 0.18 32.14
C LYS A 220 1.05 0.06 31.45
N LEU A 221 1.10 -0.64 30.31
CA LEU A 221 2.35 -0.97 29.63
C LEU A 221 2.77 0.12 28.64
N LEU A 222 1.83 0.73 27.92
CA LEU A 222 2.12 1.49 26.70
C LEU A 222 1.82 2.99 26.74
N TRP A 223 1.17 3.52 27.79
CA TRP A 223 0.96 4.98 27.88
C TRP A 223 2.25 5.80 27.91
N GLY A 224 3.35 5.22 28.39
CA GLY A 224 4.68 5.84 28.39
C GLY A 224 5.53 5.53 27.15
N HIS A 225 5.03 4.70 26.21
CA HIS A 225 5.82 4.21 25.09
C HIS A 225 6.27 5.34 24.15
N LYS A 226 7.51 5.23 23.67
CA LYS A 226 8.09 6.11 22.64
C LYS A 226 8.91 5.27 21.66
N PRO A 227 8.92 5.63 20.37
CA PRO A 227 8.22 6.77 19.77
C PRO A 227 6.71 6.52 19.58
N ILE A 228 5.91 7.58 19.61
CA ILE A 228 4.45 7.47 19.37
C ILE A 228 4.11 6.98 17.96
N THR A 229 5.06 7.03 17.03
CA THR A 229 4.89 6.52 15.66
C THR A 229 4.81 5.01 15.56
N ASP A 230 5.06 4.28 16.66
CA ASP A 230 4.87 2.83 16.71
C ASP A 230 3.40 2.43 16.84
N PHE A 231 2.53 3.35 17.29
CA PHE A 231 1.11 3.09 17.38
C PHE A 231 0.44 3.16 16.01
N TRP A 232 -0.44 2.19 15.77
CA TRP A 232 -1.27 2.13 14.57
C TRP A 232 -2.01 3.46 14.35
N ARG A 233 -2.07 3.89 13.09
CA ARG A 233 -2.62 5.19 12.62
C ARG A 233 -1.84 6.45 13.01
N VAL A 234 -0.82 6.39 13.87
CA VAL A 234 0.00 7.56 14.23
C VAL A 234 1.24 7.68 13.34
N GLY A 235 1.10 8.41 12.22
CA GLY A 235 2.23 8.69 11.32
C GLY A 235 3.11 9.86 11.78
N ARG A 236 4.25 10.08 11.09
CA ARG A 236 5.16 11.23 11.35
C ARG A 236 4.46 12.60 11.34
N GLY A 237 3.42 12.75 10.53
CA GLY A 237 2.63 13.98 10.48
C GLY A 237 1.84 14.23 11.77
N TYR A 238 1.28 13.17 12.37
CA TYR A 238 0.62 13.25 13.67
C TYR A 238 1.65 13.53 14.77
N ALA A 239 2.73 12.75 14.81
CA ALA A 239 3.80 12.93 15.79
C ALA A 239 4.33 14.38 15.78
N LYS A 240 4.65 14.94 14.60
CA LYS A 240 5.11 16.33 14.50
C LYS A 240 4.09 17.35 15.04
N LYS A 241 2.80 17.17 14.76
CA LYS A 241 1.74 18.06 15.26
C LYS A 241 1.58 17.95 16.78
N LEU A 242 1.68 16.74 17.34
CA LEU A 242 1.61 16.50 18.78
C LEU A 242 2.85 17.06 19.51
N GLU A 243 4.05 16.86 18.96
CA GLU A 243 5.30 17.41 19.49
C GLU A 243 5.27 18.94 19.55
N GLN A 244 4.65 19.60 18.56
CA GLN A 244 4.49 21.07 18.54
C GLN A 244 3.66 21.61 19.72
N ILE A 245 2.80 20.79 20.30
CA ILE A 245 2.01 21.13 21.50
C ILE A 245 2.52 20.39 22.75
N GLY A 246 3.70 19.76 22.70
CA GLY A 246 4.32 19.11 23.85
C GLY A 246 3.74 17.75 24.25
N LEU A 247 2.97 17.08 23.39
CA LEU A 247 2.47 15.73 23.64
C LEU A 247 3.36 14.70 22.92
N TYR A 248 3.82 13.67 23.63
CA TYR A 248 4.79 12.71 23.09
C TYR A 248 4.38 11.24 23.20
N THR A 249 3.33 10.94 23.97
CA THR A 249 2.87 9.55 24.19
C THR A 249 1.34 9.45 24.14
N MET A 250 0.82 8.22 24.07
CA MET A 250 -0.62 7.97 24.18
C MET A 250 -1.17 8.41 25.54
N GLY A 251 -0.40 8.28 26.62
CA GLY A 251 -0.78 8.78 27.94
C GLY A 251 -0.92 10.31 28.00
N ASP A 252 -0.10 11.04 27.23
CA ASP A 252 -0.23 12.49 27.13
C ASP A 252 -1.53 12.89 26.40
N ILE A 253 -1.90 12.17 25.34
CA ILE A 253 -3.15 12.39 24.60
C ILE A 253 -4.35 12.07 25.49
N ALA A 254 -4.33 10.92 26.18
CA ALA A 254 -5.40 10.52 27.11
C ALA A 254 -5.57 11.54 28.25
N ARG A 255 -4.48 12.08 28.78
CA ARG A 255 -4.53 13.15 29.79
C ARG A 255 -5.08 14.45 29.21
N CYS A 256 -4.68 14.81 27.99
CA CYS A 256 -5.18 15.98 27.28
C CYS A 256 -6.69 15.90 27.07
N SER A 257 -7.24 14.73 26.71
CA SER A 257 -8.67 14.56 26.48
C SER A 257 -9.53 14.71 27.74
N LEU A 258 -8.94 14.62 28.94
CA LEU A 258 -9.65 14.80 30.22
C LEU A 258 -9.65 16.24 30.72
N GLY A 259 -8.89 17.13 30.09
CA GLY A 259 -8.77 18.50 30.55
C GLY A 259 -10.05 19.30 30.35
N LYS A 260 -10.26 20.28 31.23
CA LYS A 260 -11.47 21.10 31.23
C LYS A 260 -11.42 22.13 30.10
N ALA A 261 -12.59 22.61 29.66
CA ALA A 261 -12.69 23.60 28.57
C ALA A 261 -11.89 24.90 28.81
N ASN A 262 -11.62 25.27 30.08
CA ASN A 262 -10.82 26.44 30.44
C ASN A 262 -9.32 26.15 30.59
N GLU A 263 -8.87 24.91 30.43
CA GLU A 263 -7.47 24.50 30.47
C GLU A 263 -6.89 24.44 29.05
N TYR A 264 -5.58 24.63 28.91
CA TYR A 264 -4.93 24.60 27.59
C TYR A 264 -4.97 23.20 26.96
N TYR A 265 -4.64 22.18 27.75
CA TYR A 265 -4.77 20.78 27.33
C TYR A 265 -6.18 20.34 27.63
N ASN A 266 -6.99 20.19 26.59
CA ASN A 266 -8.36 19.69 26.66
C ASN A 266 -8.68 18.94 25.36
N GLU A 267 -9.86 18.34 25.30
CA GLU A 267 -10.34 17.64 24.10
C GLU A 267 -10.44 18.58 22.88
N ASP A 268 -10.92 19.81 23.04
CA ASP A 268 -11.08 20.79 21.95
C ASP A 268 -9.76 21.10 21.24
N LEU A 269 -8.63 21.11 21.97
CA LEU A 269 -7.31 21.29 21.38
C LEU A 269 -6.99 20.19 20.35
N LEU A 270 -7.33 18.93 20.66
CA LEU A 270 -7.10 17.80 19.75
C LEU A 270 -7.98 17.92 18.51
N TYR A 271 -9.27 18.24 18.68
CA TYR A 271 -10.18 18.48 17.55
C TYR A 271 -9.76 19.67 16.67
N LYS A 272 -9.21 20.74 17.26
CA LYS A 272 -8.68 21.87 16.49
C LYS A 272 -7.52 21.48 15.58
N ILE A 273 -6.70 20.50 15.97
CA ILE A 273 -5.49 20.10 15.24
C ILE A 273 -5.76 18.98 14.22
N PHE A 274 -6.63 18.04 14.57
CA PHE A 274 -6.88 16.81 13.81
C PHE A 274 -8.27 16.74 13.18
N GLY A 275 -9.16 17.69 13.48
CA GLY A 275 -10.55 17.66 13.07
C GLY A 275 -11.26 16.44 13.65
N ILE A 276 -12.18 15.86 12.87
CA ILE A 276 -12.91 14.63 13.23
C ILE A 276 -12.01 13.44 13.56
N ASN A 277 -10.76 13.41 13.07
CA ASN A 277 -9.83 12.33 13.39
C ASN A 277 -9.28 12.38 14.83
N ALA A 278 -9.57 13.44 15.58
CA ALA A 278 -9.22 13.54 16.99
C ALA A 278 -9.92 12.45 17.82
N GLU A 279 -11.19 12.18 17.52
CA GLU A 279 -11.99 11.14 18.19
C GLU A 279 -11.26 9.79 18.19
N LEU A 280 -10.86 9.35 16.99
CA LEU A 280 -10.12 8.09 16.81
C LEU A 280 -8.78 8.08 17.55
N LEU A 281 -8.08 9.22 17.60
CA LEU A 281 -6.82 9.34 18.31
C LEU A 281 -7.03 9.27 19.84
N ILE A 282 -8.10 9.87 20.34
CA ILE A 282 -8.49 9.84 21.75
C ILE A 282 -8.90 8.42 22.15
N ASP A 283 -9.78 7.79 21.37
CA ASP A 283 -10.23 6.41 21.61
C ASP A 283 -9.04 5.45 21.66
N HIS A 284 -8.14 5.52 20.67
CA HIS A 284 -6.91 4.71 20.64
C HIS A 284 -5.98 5.03 21.82
N ALA A 285 -5.91 6.27 22.29
CA ALA A 285 -5.16 6.62 23.50
C ALA A 285 -5.73 5.94 24.76
N TRP A 286 -7.02 5.62 24.78
CA TRP A 286 -7.69 4.86 25.84
C TRP A 286 -7.72 3.35 25.61
N GLY A 287 -7.21 2.87 24.46
CA GLY A 287 -7.23 1.47 24.06
C GLY A 287 -8.58 1.01 23.52
N TRP A 288 -9.46 1.94 23.15
CA TRP A 288 -10.82 1.67 22.70
C TRP A 288 -10.89 1.67 21.16
N GLU A 289 -11.59 0.69 20.60
CA GLU A 289 -11.93 0.61 19.17
C GLU A 289 -13.23 -0.19 19.04
N PRO A 290 -14.36 0.47 18.73
CA PRO A 290 -15.65 -0.22 18.66
C PRO A 290 -15.86 -0.98 17.35
N CYS A 291 -15.08 -0.70 16.29
CA CYS A 291 -15.26 -1.34 14.99
C CYS A 291 -15.00 -2.85 15.05
N THR A 292 -15.97 -3.63 14.59
CA THR A 292 -15.87 -5.09 14.47
C THR A 292 -15.57 -5.53 13.03
N ILE A 293 -15.16 -6.78 12.84
CA ILE A 293 -15.00 -7.34 11.48
C ILE A 293 -16.35 -7.33 10.73
N ALA A 294 -17.46 -7.58 11.43
CA ALA A 294 -18.79 -7.49 10.84
C ALA A 294 -19.09 -6.08 10.30
N ASP A 295 -18.71 -5.03 11.03
CA ASP A 295 -18.87 -3.64 10.58
C ASP A 295 -18.03 -3.35 9.34
N ILE A 296 -16.79 -3.83 9.30
CA ILE A 296 -15.90 -3.70 8.12
C ILE A 296 -16.55 -4.35 6.90
N LYS A 297 -17.16 -5.54 7.06
CA LYS A 297 -17.81 -6.27 5.96
C LYS A 297 -19.13 -5.63 5.54
N ALA A 298 -19.83 -4.98 6.47
CA ALA A 298 -21.09 -4.27 6.21
C ALA A 298 -20.87 -2.88 5.59
N TYR A 299 -19.68 -2.29 5.73
CA TYR A 299 -19.38 -0.95 5.24
C TYR A 299 -19.58 -0.83 3.72
N LYS A 300 -20.35 0.19 3.34
CA LYS A 300 -20.55 0.57 1.94
C LYS A 300 -20.15 2.04 1.79
N PRO A 301 -19.09 2.34 1.01
CA PRO A 301 -18.68 3.72 0.81
C PRO A 301 -19.74 4.49 0.03
N GLU A 302 -19.89 5.77 0.34
CA GLU A 302 -20.79 6.68 -0.39
C GLU A 302 -20.36 6.85 -1.86
N THR A 303 -19.04 6.86 -2.09
CA THR A 303 -18.45 6.99 -3.43
C THR A 303 -17.30 6.01 -3.60
N ASN A 304 -17.16 5.48 -4.81
CA ASN A 304 -16.04 4.61 -5.19
C ASN A 304 -15.18 5.30 -6.24
N SER A 305 -13.90 4.94 -6.27
CA SER A 305 -12.98 5.36 -7.31
C SER A 305 -12.08 4.20 -7.72
N ILE A 306 -11.64 4.23 -8.97
CA ILE A 306 -10.65 3.29 -9.51
C ILE A 306 -9.56 4.13 -10.15
N GLY A 307 -8.31 3.89 -9.80
CA GLY A 307 -7.20 4.68 -10.32
C GLY A 307 -5.92 3.89 -10.47
N SER A 308 -5.03 4.46 -11.25
CA SER A 308 -3.71 3.92 -11.53
C SER A 308 -2.67 5.02 -11.39
N GLY A 309 -1.61 4.72 -10.65
CA GLY A 309 -0.45 5.57 -10.47
C GLY A 309 0.79 4.97 -11.14
N GLN A 310 1.66 5.85 -11.63
CA GLN A 310 2.93 5.50 -12.23
C GLN A 310 4.01 6.52 -11.89
N VAL A 311 5.16 6.03 -11.44
CA VAL A 311 6.40 6.80 -11.41
C VAL A 311 7.24 6.36 -12.62
N LEU A 312 7.63 7.30 -13.45
CA LEU A 312 8.38 7.04 -14.67
C LEU A 312 9.84 6.67 -14.33
N HIS A 313 10.44 5.83 -15.18
CA HIS A 313 11.83 5.36 -14.99
C HIS A 313 12.84 6.50 -15.15
N CYS A 314 12.56 7.45 -16.03
CA CYS A 314 13.29 8.70 -16.20
C CYS A 314 12.30 9.87 -16.35
N ALA A 315 12.83 11.09 -16.45
CA ALA A 315 12.05 12.28 -16.70
C ALA A 315 11.56 12.26 -18.17
N TYR A 316 10.26 12.43 -18.39
CA TYR A 316 9.67 12.47 -19.73
C TYR A 316 9.32 13.90 -20.10
N ASP A 317 9.40 14.22 -21.38
CA ASP A 317 8.85 15.46 -21.93
C ASP A 317 7.31 15.39 -22.03
N TYR A 318 6.72 16.49 -22.50
CA TYR A 318 5.28 16.64 -22.66
C TYR A 318 4.68 15.58 -23.59
N ASP A 319 5.24 15.37 -24.78
CA ASP A 319 4.65 14.49 -25.80
C ASP A 319 4.74 13.01 -25.40
N LYS A 320 5.90 12.58 -24.89
CA LYS A 320 6.08 11.21 -24.36
C LYS A 320 5.14 10.97 -23.17
N THR A 321 4.96 11.97 -22.31
CA THR A 321 4.04 11.85 -21.18
C THR A 321 2.59 11.77 -21.65
N ARG A 322 2.19 12.55 -22.66
CA ARG A 322 0.86 12.51 -23.26
C ARG A 322 0.52 11.12 -23.82
N LEU A 323 1.50 10.47 -24.46
CA LEU A 323 1.39 9.07 -24.89
C LEU A 323 1.13 8.14 -23.70
N VAL A 324 1.92 8.23 -22.63
CA VAL A 324 1.75 7.38 -21.44
C VAL A 324 0.40 7.62 -20.75
N VAL A 325 -0.08 8.86 -20.66
CA VAL A 325 -1.41 9.15 -20.10
C VAL A 325 -2.50 8.48 -20.95
N ARG A 326 -2.38 8.51 -22.27
CA ARG A 326 -3.32 7.81 -23.17
C ARG A 326 -3.31 6.30 -22.94
N GLU A 327 -2.14 5.69 -22.76
CA GLU A 327 -2.02 4.29 -22.39
C GLU A 327 -2.67 3.97 -21.04
N MET A 328 -2.44 4.81 -20.03
CA MET A 328 -3.05 4.67 -18.71
C MET A 328 -4.57 4.77 -18.78
N THR A 329 -5.10 5.68 -19.61
CA THR A 329 -6.55 5.80 -19.84
C THR A 329 -7.12 4.54 -20.48
N ASP A 330 -6.46 3.99 -21.51
CA ASP A 330 -6.93 2.78 -22.17
C ASP A 330 -7.03 1.60 -21.19
N ILE A 331 -6.00 1.41 -20.35
CA ILE A 331 -5.99 0.37 -19.32
C ILE A 331 -7.08 0.61 -18.27
N LEU A 332 -7.24 1.85 -17.80
CA LEU A 332 -8.27 2.21 -16.82
C LEU A 332 -9.66 1.92 -17.36
N VAL A 333 -9.92 2.24 -18.62
CA VAL A 333 -11.20 1.97 -19.27
C VAL A 333 -11.46 0.47 -19.40
N LEU A 334 -10.47 -0.32 -19.81
CA LEU A 334 -10.61 -1.77 -19.86
C LEU A 334 -10.90 -2.37 -18.46
N ASP A 335 -10.32 -1.82 -17.39
CA ASP A 335 -10.61 -2.24 -16.01
C ASP A 335 -12.05 -1.87 -15.57
N LEU A 336 -12.56 -0.71 -16.02
CA LEU A 336 -13.97 -0.33 -15.80
C LEU A 336 -14.92 -1.32 -16.49
N VAL A 337 -14.67 -1.64 -17.76
CA VAL A 337 -15.48 -2.60 -18.53
C VAL A 337 -15.42 -3.99 -17.90
N ASP A 338 -14.25 -4.46 -17.51
CA ASP A 338 -14.06 -5.79 -16.90
C ASP A 338 -14.88 -5.97 -15.61
N LYS A 339 -15.07 -4.88 -14.87
CA LYS A 339 -15.82 -4.84 -13.61
C LYS A 339 -17.30 -4.47 -13.80
N GLY A 340 -17.75 -4.16 -15.02
CA GLY A 340 -19.12 -3.70 -15.29
C GLY A 340 -19.43 -2.33 -14.65
N LEU A 341 -18.43 -1.44 -14.64
CA LEU A 341 -18.49 -0.15 -13.98
C LEU A 341 -18.40 1.00 -14.98
N VAL A 342 -19.00 2.15 -14.62
CA VAL A 342 -18.95 3.40 -15.37
C VAL A 342 -18.60 4.57 -14.46
N THR A 343 -18.06 5.63 -15.05
CA THR A 343 -17.66 6.85 -14.35
C THR A 343 -18.20 8.08 -15.06
N ASP A 344 -18.50 9.13 -14.29
CA ASP A 344 -18.84 10.47 -14.80
C ASP A 344 -17.73 11.50 -14.58
N GLN A 345 -16.61 11.12 -13.96
CA GLN A 345 -15.57 12.05 -13.59
C GLN A 345 -14.19 11.39 -13.63
N VAL A 346 -13.23 12.07 -14.26
CA VAL A 346 -11.83 11.68 -14.25
C VAL A 346 -10.96 12.75 -13.64
N VAL A 347 -9.95 12.33 -12.88
CA VAL A 347 -8.97 13.19 -12.23
C VAL A 347 -7.58 12.80 -12.68
N LEU A 348 -6.80 13.78 -13.13
CA LEU A 348 -5.42 13.63 -13.53
C LEU A 348 -4.53 14.45 -12.62
N THR A 349 -3.49 13.83 -12.08
CA THR A 349 -2.42 14.49 -11.32
C THR A 349 -1.07 14.18 -11.92
N VAL A 350 -0.30 15.23 -12.24
CA VAL A 350 1.01 15.15 -12.88
C VAL A 350 2.07 15.77 -11.96
N GLY A 351 3.02 14.96 -11.51
CA GLY A 351 4.17 15.39 -10.73
C GLY A 351 5.39 15.61 -11.62
N TYR A 352 5.96 16.81 -11.55
CA TYR A 352 7.14 17.21 -12.30
C TYR A 352 8.45 16.67 -11.69
N ASP A 353 9.46 16.50 -12.54
CA ASP A 353 10.80 16.05 -12.13
C ASP A 353 11.59 17.18 -11.43
N ILE A 354 12.56 16.79 -10.58
CA ILE A 354 13.50 17.71 -9.93
C ILE A 354 14.39 18.42 -10.96
N ASP A 355 14.63 17.79 -12.10
CA ASP A 355 15.54 18.29 -13.13
C ASP A 355 15.09 19.61 -13.73
N ASN A 356 13.80 19.94 -13.61
CA ASN A 356 13.24 21.23 -14.01
C ASN A 356 13.83 22.43 -13.25
N LEU A 357 14.29 22.23 -12.00
CA LEU A 357 14.85 23.28 -11.16
C LEU A 357 16.37 23.18 -11.02
N THR A 358 16.97 22.04 -11.34
CA THR A 358 18.43 21.89 -11.37
C THR A 358 19.01 22.30 -12.73
N ASN A 359 18.28 22.10 -13.83
CA ASN A 359 18.68 22.54 -15.16
C ASN A 359 18.46 24.07 -15.33
N PRO A 360 19.52 24.87 -15.56
CA PRO A 360 19.40 26.33 -15.70
C PRO A 360 18.47 26.77 -16.83
N ASP A 361 18.40 26.03 -17.94
CA ASP A 361 17.64 26.42 -19.12
C ASP A 361 16.14 26.27 -18.90
N ILE A 362 15.73 25.19 -18.24
CA ILE A 362 14.33 24.94 -17.88
C ILE A 362 13.91 25.87 -16.75
N ARG A 363 14.76 26.02 -15.73
CA ARG A 363 14.50 26.89 -14.57
C ARG A 363 14.28 28.35 -14.98
N ARG A 364 15.00 28.87 -15.97
CA ARG A 364 14.80 30.24 -16.47
C ARG A 364 13.41 30.45 -17.05
N LYS A 365 12.86 29.43 -17.73
CA LYS A 365 11.53 29.45 -18.36
C LYS A 365 10.40 29.25 -17.35
N TYR A 366 10.64 28.55 -16.25
CA TYR A 366 9.62 28.30 -15.23
C TYR A 366 9.54 29.44 -14.20
N LYS A 367 8.36 30.06 -14.10
CA LYS A 367 8.04 31.12 -13.11
C LYS A 367 6.89 30.73 -12.17
N GLY A 368 6.51 29.46 -12.17
CA GLY A 368 5.41 28.96 -11.35
C GLY A 368 5.79 28.68 -9.91
N GLU A 369 4.82 28.20 -9.14
CA GLU A 369 4.96 27.86 -7.72
C GLU A 369 5.88 26.65 -7.52
N VAL A 370 6.79 26.75 -6.56
CA VAL A 370 7.72 25.67 -6.18
C VAL A 370 7.29 25.12 -4.82
N THR A 371 7.28 23.80 -4.71
CA THR A 371 6.95 23.09 -3.48
C THR A 371 8.14 22.25 -3.04
N THR A 372 8.17 21.90 -1.76
CA THR A 372 9.21 21.02 -1.21
C THR A 372 8.68 19.61 -1.10
N ASP A 373 9.39 18.64 -1.67
CA ASP A 373 9.02 17.24 -1.60
C ASP A 373 9.31 16.63 -0.21
N ARG A 374 8.92 15.37 -0.01
CA ARG A 374 9.15 14.63 1.24
C ARG A 374 10.64 14.51 1.62
N TYR A 375 11.55 14.65 0.65
CA TYR A 375 13.00 14.57 0.85
C TYR A 375 13.63 15.95 1.05
N GLY A 376 12.84 17.02 1.17
CA GLY A 376 13.34 18.38 1.34
C GLY A 376 13.79 19.04 0.04
N ARG A 377 13.55 18.42 -1.12
CA ARG A 377 13.99 18.93 -2.43
C ARG A 377 12.94 19.87 -3.01
N GLN A 378 13.39 20.93 -3.66
CA GLN A 378 12.51 21.84 -4.39
C GLN A 378 12.08 21.20 -5.72
N VAL A 379 10.77 21.20 -5.98
CA VAL A 379 10.16 20.72 -7.22
C VAL A 379 9.04 21.67 -7.67
N PRO A 380 8.77 21.80 -8.98
CA PRO A 380 7.60 22.52 -9.45
C PRO A 380 6.33 21.94 -8.82
N LYS A 381 5.36 22.80 -8.48
CA LYS A 381 4.05 22.35 -7.98
C LYS A 381 3.41 21.42 -9.00
N HIS A 382 2.85 20.31 -8.52
CA HIS A 382 2.18 19.33 -9.36
C HIS A 382 1.00 19.97 -10.11
N ALA A 383 0.75 19.53 -11.34
CA ALA A 383 -0.50 19.85 -12.03
C ALA A 383 -1.58 18.88 -11.56
N HIS A 384 -2.78 19.39 -11.35
CA HIS A 384 -3.94 18.63 -10.91
C HIS A 384 -5.18 19.20 -11.58
N GLY A 385 -6.05 18.33 -12.06
CA GLY A 385 -7.31 18.76 -12.63
C GLY A 385 -8.32 17.63 -12.72
N THR A 386 -9.56 18.06 -12.94
CA THR A 386 -10.74 17.21 -13.05
C THR A 386 -11.43 17.50 -14.38
N ALA A 387 -11.93 16.46 -15.02
CA ALA A 387 -12.86 16.55 -16.14
C ALA A 387 -14.12 15.75 -15.80
N ASN A 388 -15.28 16.39 -15.96
CA ASN A 388 -16.58 15.74 -15.83
C ASN A 388 -17.05 15.32 -17.21
N LEU A 389 -17.59 14.11 -17.30
CA LEU A 389 -18.18 13.54 -18.51
C LEU A 389 -19.67 13.91 -18.52
N SER A 390 -20.24 14.05 -19.71
CA SER A 390 -21.66 14.39 -19.88
C SER A 390 -22.60 13.30 -19.35
N ARG A 391 -22.12 12.05 -19.29
CA ARG A 391 -22.84 10.90 -18.78
C ARG A 391 -21.87 9.90 -18.13
N PRO A 392 -22.34 9.07 -17.19
CA PRO A 392 -21.58 7.89 -16.76
C PRO A 392 -21.28 6.99 -17.96
N THR A 393 -20.00 6.70 -18.21
CA THR A 393 -19.57 5.87 -19.33
C THR A 393 -18.32 5.05 -19.01
N SER A 394 -18.08 4.03 -19.82
CA SER A 394 -16.88 3.20 -19.91
C SER A 394 -16.34 3.18 -21.36
N SER A 395 -16.75 4.14 -22.18
CA SER A 395 -16.26 4.30 -23.56
C SER A 395 -14.80 4.75 -23.58
N THR A 396 -13.96 4.02 -24.30
CA THR A 396 -12.56 4.41 -24.51
C THR A 396 -12.51 5.74 -25.24
N ARG A 397 -13.34 5.95 -26.26
CA ARG A 397 -13.38 7.21 -27.03
C ARG A 397 -13.65 8.41 -26.12
N LEU A 398 -14.79 8.42 -25.42
CA LEU A 398 -15.23 9.57 -24.61
C LEU A 398 -14.25 9.89 -23.47
N ILE A 399 -13.79 8.86 -22.76
CA ILE A 399 -12.89 9.04 -21.63
C ILE A 399 -11.50 9.48 -22.09
N THR A 400 -11.00 8.93 -23.21
CA THR A 400 -9.70 9.34 -23.76
C THR A 400 -9.73 10.79 -24.21
N GLU A 401 -10.78 11.20 -24.91
CA GLU A 401 -10.96 12.59 -25.34
C GLU A 401 -10.91 13.56 -24.14
N ALA A 402 -11.74 13.30 -23.12
CA ALA A 402 -11.78 14.14 -21.92
C ALA A 402 -10.45 14.18 -21.15
N VAL A 403 -9.73 13.04 -21.04
CA VAL A 403 -8.43 12.99 -20.36
C VAL A 403 -7.35 13.71 -21.17
N MET A 404 -7.36 13.61 -22.50
CA MET A 404 -6.38 14.29 -23.36
C MET A 404 -6.61 15.81 -23.35
N GLU A 405 -7.85 16.27 -23.42
CA GLU A 405 -8.17 17.70 -23.26
C GLU A 405 -7.76 18.22 -21.87
N LEU A 406 -8.01 17.42 -20.83
CA LEU A 406 -7.59 17.75 -19.47
C LEU A 406 -6.07 17.87 -19.38
N TYR A 407 -5.33 16.92 -19.97
CA TYR A 407 -3.87 16.92 -20.03
C TYR A 407 -3.36 18.19 -20.70
N ASP A 408 -3.89 18.50 -21.89
CA ASP A 408 -3.48 19.64 -22.70
C ASP A 408 -3.75 20.98 -22.00
N ARG A 409 -4.78 21.02 -21.14
CA ARG A 409 -5.13 22.20 -20.34
C ARG A 409 -4.25 22.42 -19.10
N ILE A 410 -3.84 21.35 -18.39
CA ILE A 410 -3.22 21.49 -17.06
C ILE A 410 -1.71 21.29 -17.05
N VAL A 411 -1.13 20.61 -18.04
CA VAL A 411 0.28 20.25 -18.04
C VAL A 411 1.10 21.33 -18.75
N ASN A 412 2.23 21.73 -18.16
CA ASN A 412 3.14 22.69 -18.77
C ASN A 412 4.05 22.00 -19.82
N PRO A 413 4.01 22.41 -21.10
CA PRO A 413 4.82 21.78 -22.15
C PRO A 413 6.34 21.91 -21.97
N ASN A 414 6.79 22.87 -21.16
CA ASN A 414 8.23 23.12 -20.95
C ASN A 414 8.82 22.32 -19.79
N LEU A 415 8.01 21.58 -19.04
CA LEU A 415 8.47 20.87 -17.85
C LEU A 415 8.57 19.37 -18.11
N LEU A 416 9.58 18.77 -17.52
CA LEU A 416 9.77 17.33 -17.46
C LEU A 416 8.88 16.71 -16.38
N ILE A 417 8.29 15.57 -16.68
CA ILE A 417 7.34 14.86 -15.83
C ILE A 417 8.00 13.61 -15.26
N ARG A 418 7.65 13.28 -14.00
CA ARG A 418 8.15 12.08 -13.31
C ARG A 418 7.08 11.16 -12.75
N ARG A 419 5.89 11.67 -12.45
CA ARG A 419 4.81 10.90 -11.80
C ARG A 419 3.46 11.25 -12.41
N LEU A 420 2.62 10.23 -12.58
CA LEU A 420 1.29 10.32 -13.13
C LEU A 420 0.33 9.57 -12.21
N ASN A 421 -0.83 10.14 -11.94
CA ASN A 421 -1.97 9.45 -11.34
C ASN A 421 -3.22 9.79 -12.14
N LEU A 422 -3.93 8.77 -12.58
CA LEU A 422 -5.21 8.89 -13.26
C LEU A 422 -6.25 8.11 -12.48
N THR A 423 -7.37 8.75 -12.16
CA THR A 423 -8.46 8.15 -11.36
C THR A 423 -9.80 8.42 -12.02
N ALA A 424 -10.61 7.37 -12.19
CA ALA A 424 -12.04 7.44 -12.42
C ALA A 424 -12.74 7.55 -11.06
N ASN A 425 -13.48 8.64 -10.84
CA ASN A 425 -14.23 8.92 -9.64
C ASN A 425 -15.72 8.59 -9.83
N HIS A 426 -16.48 8.61 -8.73
CA HIS A 426 -17.92 8.33 -8.71
C HIS A 426 -18.28 7.06 -9.49
N VAL A 427 -17.46 6.03 -9.33
CA VAL A 427 -17.62 4.80 -10.09
C VAL A 427 -18.86 4.07 -9.58
N VAL A 428 -19.76 3.75 -10.51
CA VAL A 428 -21.02 3.05 -10.23
C VAL A 428 -21.19 1.86 -11.17
N SER A 429 -22.02 0.90 -10.79
CA SER A 429 -22.38 -0.19 -11.70
C SER A 429 -23.20 0.34 -12.88
N GLU A 430 -23.03 -0.29 -14.04
CA GLU A 430 -23.81 0.06 -15.23
C GLU A 430 -25.33 -0.02 -14.98
N GLN A 431 -25.76 -1.04 -14.23
CA GLN A 431 -27.17 -1.24 -13.90
C GLN A 431 -27.72 -0.08 -13.05
N SER A 432 -26.97 0.37 -12.06
CA SER A 432 -27.35 1.51 -11.21
C SER A 432 -27.36 2.83 -11.99
N ALA A 433 -26.45 2.99 -12.96
CA ALA A 433 -26.39 4.19 -13.80
C ALA A 433 -27.61 4.32 -14.73
N GLN A 434 -28.11 3.21 -15.28
CA GLN A 434 -29.29 3.19 -16.16
C GLN A 434 -30.59 3.54 -15.44
N GLN A 435 -30.67 3.29 -14.13
CA GLN A 435 -31.88 3.56 -13.33
C GLN A 435 -32.05 5.04 -12.95
N LYS A 436 -31.05 5.89 -13.22
CA LYS A 436 -31.09 7.30 -12.85
C LYS A 436 -31.85 8.09 -13.92
N GLU A 437 -33.10 8.46 -13.63
CA GLU A 437 -33.91 9.30 -14.52
C GLU A 437 -33.21 10.66 -14.74
N THR A 438 -32.88 10.96 -16.00
CA THR A 438 -32.37 12.27 -16.40
C THR A 438 -33.51 13.12 -16.94
N TYR A 439 -33.81 14.21 -16.26
CA TYR A 439 -34.79 15.19 -16.72
C TYR A 439 -34.10 16.23 -17.62
N GLU A 440 -34.57 16.37 -18.86
CA GLU A 440 -34.11 17.41 -19.77
C GLU A 440 -35.23 18.45 -19.94
N GLN A 441 -34.89 19.74 -19.85
CA GLN A 441 -35.84 20.80 -20.19
C GLN A 441 -35.96 20.91 -21.71
N LEU A 442 -37.16 20.66 -22.22
CA LEU A 442 -37.47 20.79 -23.64
C LEU A 442 -37.60 22.28 -24.02
N THR A 443 -36.94 22.70 -25.10
CA THR A 443 -37.11 24.00 -25.76
C THR A 443 -37.83 23.85 -27.12
N LEU A 444 -38.60 24.85 -27.52
CA LEU A 444 -39.43 24.80 -28.73
C LEU A 444 -38.62 24.77 -30.05
N PHE A 445 -37.35 25.18 -30.01
CA PHE A 445 -36.49 25.33 -31.19
C PHE A 445 -35.53 24.15 -31.40
N THR A 446 -35.65 23.09 -30.60
CA THR A 446 -34.83 21.88 -30.76
C THR A 446 -35.55 20.87 -31.65
N ASP A 447 -34.87 20.38 -32.69
CA ASP A 447 -35.34 19.24 -33.47
C ASP A 447 -35.13 17.94 -32.68
N TYR A 448 -36.18 17.47 -32.03
CA TYR A 448 -36.14 16.27 -31.18
C TYR A 448 -36.00 14.98 -31.98
N GLU A 449 -36.52 14.92 -33.19
CA GLU A 449 -36.40 13.72 -34.05
C GLU A 449 -34.95 13.53 -34.48
N ALA A 450 -34.29 14.60 -34.95
CA ALA A 450 -32.87 14.56 -35.28
C ALA A 450 -32.02 14.21 -34.05
N ARG A 451 -32.35 14.77 -32.87
CA ARG A 451 -31.64 14.50 -31.62
C ARG A 451 -31.83 13.06 -31.12
N GLU A 452 -33.02 12.48 -31.29
CA GLU A 452 -33.26 11.05 -30.99
C GLU A 452 -32.49 10.13 -31.94
N GLN A 453 -32.49 10.44 -33.24
CA GLN A 453 -31.73 9.67 -34.23
C GLN A 453 -30.23 9.70 -33.89
N GLN A 454 -29.71 10.87 -33.51
CA GLN A 454 -28.32 11.02 -33.08
C GLN A 454 -28.02 10.19 -31.81
N ARG A 455 -28.90 10.22 -30.80
CA ARG A 455 -28.75 9.39 -29.58
C ARG A 455 -28.72 7.90 -29.92
N ARG A 456 -29.66 7.40 -30.74
CA ARG A 456 -29.71 5.98 -31.11
C ARG A 456 -28.46 5.54 -31.90
N ALA A 457 -27.97 6.41 -32.79
CA ALA A 457 -26.74 6.16 -33.52
C ALA A 457 -25.52 6.10 -32.57
N GLU A 458 -25.43 7.04 -31.62
CA GLU A 458 -24.38 7.05 -30.61
C GLU A 458 -24.44 5.81 -29.70
N GLU A 459 -25.62 5.42 -29.24
CA GLU A 459 -25.82 4.21 -28.44
C GLU A 459 -25.40 2.94 -29.19
N THR A 460 -25.69 2.87 -30.49
CA THR A 460 -25.29 1.73 -31.33
C THR A 460 -23.76 1.64 -31.46
N GLU A 461 -23.07 2.76 -31.63
CA GLU A 461 -21.61 2.80 -31.70
C GLU A 461 -20.96 2.49 -30.35
N LEU A 462 -21.53 2.99 -29.25
CA LEU A 462 -21.06 2.67 -27.89
C LEU A 462 -21.21 1.17 -27.57
N GLU A 463 -22.34 0.56 -27.96
CA GLU A 463 -22.58 -0.87 -27.78
C GLU A 463 -21.59 -1.72 -28.60
N LYS A 464 -21.26 -1.26 -29.81
CA LYS A 464 -20.25 -1.90 -30.67
C LYS A 464 -18.83 -1.76 -30.08
N GLU A 465 -18.47 -0.58 -29.57
CA GLU A 465 -17.20 -0.36 -28.88
C GLU A 465 -17.07 -1.28 -27.66
N LYS A 466 -18.14 -1.40 -26.86
CA LYS A 466 -18.16 -2.27 -25.69
C LYS A 466 -17.94 -3.74 -26.04
N LYS A 467 -18.61 -4.25 -27.09
CA LYS A 467 -18.38 -5.63 -27.57
C LYS A 467 -16.93 -5.85 -27.98
N MET A 468 -16.30 -4.86 -28.61
CA MET A 468 -14.87 -4.91 -28.95
C MET A 468 -13.98 -4.91 -27.70
N GLN A 469 -14.27 -4.06 -26.72
CA GLN A 469 -13.54 -4.02 -25.44
C GLN A 469 -13.64 -5.37 -24.70
N GLN A 470 -14.83 -5.99 -24.68
CA GLN A 470 -15.02 -7.30 -24.07
C GLN A 470 -14.21 -8.39 -24.79
N ALA A 471 -14.21 -8.41 -26.13
CA ALA A 471 -13.39 -9.34 -26.89
C ALA A 471 -11.89 -9.17 -26.61
N VAL A 472 -11.42 -7.92 -26.48
CA VAL A 472 -10.04 -7.60 -26.09
C VAL A 472 -9.72 -8.14 -24.69
N LEU A 473 -10.62 -7.95 -23.73
CA LEU A 473 -10.47 -8.45 -22.36
C LEU A 473 -10.39 -9.99 -22.33
N ASP A 474 -11.26 -10.67 -23.06
CA ASP A 474 -11.29 -12.14 -23.11
C ASP A 474 -9.98 -12.71 -23.68
N ILE A 475 -9.44 -12.09 -24.74
CA ILE A 475 -8.13 -12.44 -25.29
C ILE A 475 -7.02 -12.21 -24.25
N LYS A 476 -7.02 -11.05 -23.57
CA LYS A 476 -6.00 -10.73 -22.55
C LYS A 476 -6.06 -11.67 -21.35
N LYS A 477 -7.25 -12.09 -20.91
CA LYS A 477 -7.42 -13.06 -19.82
C LYS A 477 -6.88 -14.44 -20.20
N LYS A 478 -7.10 -14.87 -21.44
CA LYS A 478 -6.70 -16.20 -21.91
C LYS A 478 -5.22 -16.32 -22.27
N PHE A 479 -4.66 -15.28 -22.90
CA PHE A 479 -3.32 -15.32 -23.49
C PHE A 479 -2.32 -14.36 -22.84
N GLY A 480 -2.76 -13.60 -21.83
CA GLY A 480 -1.94 -12.63 -21.10
C GLY A 480 -2.12 -11.20 -21.59
N LYS A 481 -1.75 -10.23 -20.74
CA LYS A 481 -2.00 -8.79 -20.97
C LYS A 481 -1.38 -8.24 -22.26
N ASN A 482 -0.26 -8.83 -22.72
CA ASN A 482 0.45 -8.45 -23.95
C ASN A 482 -0.03 -9.19 -25.20
N ALA A 483 -1.07 -10.02 -25.13
CA ALA A 483 -1.58 -10.78 -26.28
C ALA A 483 -2.17 -9.89 -27.38
N ILE A 484 -2.74 -8.75 -27.00
CA ILE A 484 -3.26 -7.73 -27.92
C ILE A 484 -2.87 -6.33 -27.42
N LEU A 485 -2.30 -5.54 -28.31
CA LEU A 485 -1.75 -4.21 -28.04
C LEU A 485 -2.18 -3.26 -29.15
N LYS A 486 -2.31 -1.97 -28.82
CA LYS A 486 -2.56 -0.92 -29.80
C LYS A 486 -1.24 -0.45 -30.40
N GLY A 487 -1.27 0.09 -31.62
CA GLY A 487 -0.08 0.62 -32.29
C GLY A 487 0.72 1.60 -31.43
N MET A 488 0.02 2.43 -30.66
CA MET A 488 0.64 3.39 -29.73
C MET A 488 1.52 2.74 -28.65
N ASN A 489 1.30 1.47 -28.30
CA ASN A 489 2.10 0.77 -27.29
C ASN A 489 3.50 0.39 -27.80
N PHE A 490 3.77 0.57 -29.09
CA PHE A 490 5.06 0.33 -29.73
C PHE A 490 5.82 1.62 -30.04
N GLU A 491 5.23 2.79 -29.78
CA GLU A 491 5.88 4.09 -29.95
C GLU A 491 7.01 4.31 -28.92
N GLU A 492 8.00 5.12 -29.27
CA GLU A 492 9.10 5.44 -28.36
C GLU A 492 8.58 6.21 -27.14
N GLY A 493 8.80 5.66 -25.93
CA GLY A 493 8.29 6.22 -24.68
C GLY A 493 7.01 5.54 -24.19
N ALA A 494 6.40 4.62 -24.95
CA ALA A 494 5.33 3.77 -24.45
C ALA A 494 5.80 2.90 -23.27
N THR A 495 4.92 2.65 -22.31
CA THR A 495 5.23 1.89 -21.08
C THR A 495 4.34 0.66 -20.87
N THR A 496 3.24 0.53 -21.62
CA THR A 496 2.26 -0.56 -21.43
C THR A 496 2.87 -1.95 -21.46
N ILE A 497 3.75 -2.25 -22.43
CA ILE A 497 4.33 -3.59 -22.60
C ILE A 497 5.12 -4.03 -21.36
N GLN A 498 5.96 -3.12 -20.85
CA GLN A 498 6.76 -3.36 -19.66
C GLN A 498 5.86 -3.45 -18.41
N ARG A 499 4.86 -2.57 -18.29
CA ARG A 499 3.92 -2.56 -17.15
C ARG A 499 3.04 -3.80 -17.09
N ASN A 500 2.65 -4.35 -18.22
CA ASN A 500 1.88 -5.59 -18.30
C ASN A 500 2.64 -6.79 -17.70
N SER A 501 3.98 -6.69 -17.63
CA SER A 501 4.86 -7.68 -16.99
C SER A 501 5.18 -7.35 -15.52
N GLN A 502 4.45 -6.39 -14.92
CA GLN A 502 4.65 -5.93 -13.56
C GLN A 502 3.36 -6.04 -12.72
N ILE A 503 3.54 -6.25 -11.41
CA ILE A 503 2.51 -6.16 -10.38
C ILE A 503 3.01 -5.18 -9.32
N GLY A 504 2.20 -4.17 -8.96
CA GLY A 504 2.61 -3.13 -8.01
C GLY A 504 3.85 -2.31 -8.43
N GLY A 505 4.20 -2.28 -9.73
CA GLY A 505 5.41 -1.60 -10.24
C GLY A 505 6.71 -2.41 -10.13
N HIS A 506 6.60 -3.67 -9.71
CA HIS A 506 7.70 -4.63 -9.62
C HIS A 506 7.44 -5.79 -10.58
N ARG A 507 8.49 -6.56 -10.91
CA ARG A 507 8.36 -7.71 -11.81
C ARG A 507 7.30 -8.67 -11.27
N ALA A 508 6.38 -9.05 -12.17
CA ALA A 508 5.33 -10.02 -11.88
C ALA A 508 5.96 -11.36 -11.45
#